data_AF-A0A920KV30-F1
#
_entry.id   AF-A0A920KV30-F1
#
_cell.length_a   1.000
_cell.length_b   1.000
_cell.length_c   1.000
_cell.angle_alpha   90.00
_cell.angle_beta   90.00
_cell.angle_gamma   90.00
#
_symmetry.space_group_name_H-M   'P 1'
#
loop_
_entity.id
_entity.type
_entity.pdbx_description
1 polymer ?
#
loop_
_entity_poly.entity_id
_entity_poly.type
_entity_poly.pdbx_seq_one_letter_code
_entity_poly.pdbx_strand_id
1 'polypeptide(L)'
;MKYGLTTNNVLGIEMVTMDGEILRLGGKHLDSGHLDVLGVMTGSEGLLGVVTEVTVRILRKPATQRALLVGFDTVQEGGQAVSDVIAAGIIPAGMEMMDNPAINAAEDFVNAGYPREAAALLLLSLMAQRLKLMCSLKGL
;
A
#
# COMPACT_ATOMS: atom_id res chain seq x y z
N MET A 1 -4.29 -2.80 4.47
CA MET A 1 -3.18 -1.84 4.27
C MET A 1 -3.46 -0.57 5.07
N LYS A 2 -2.46 -0.05 5.80
CA LYS A 2 -2.64 1.00 6.83
C LYS A 2 -3.29 2.31 6.35
N TYR A 3 -3.09 2.69 5.08
CA TYR A 3 -3.55 3.98 4.54
C TYR A 3 -4.66 3.85 3.48
N GLY A 4 -5.20 2.65 3.27
CA GLY A 4 -6.18 2.37 2.22
C GLY A 4 -5.58 2.42 0.81
N LEU A 5 -6.45 2.49 -0.19
CA LEU A 5 -6.14 2.62 -1.60
C LEU A 5 -6.08 4.10 -2.02
N THR A 6 -5.72 4.37 -3.28
CA THR A 6 -5.70 5.72 -3.85
C THR A 6 -7.02 6.45 -3.66
N THR A 7 -8.15 5.77 -3.92
CA THR A 7 -9.50 6.35 -3.76
C THR A 7 -9.75 6.89 -2.36
N ASN A 8 -9.22 6.21 -1.32
CA ASN A 8 -9.41 6.64 0.06
C ASN A 8 -8.64 7.92 0.41
N ASN A 9 -7.67 8.33 -0.41
CA ASN A 9 -6.77 9.45 -0.16
C ASN A 9 -7.02 10.67 -1.05
N VAL A 10 -7.84 10.52 -2.10
CA VAL A 10 -8.32 11.61 -2.94
C VAL A 10 -9.54 12.25 -2.27
N LEU A 11 -9.49 13.57 -2.04
CA LEU A 11 -10.59 14.36 -1.47
C LEU A 11 -11.32 15.19 -2.53
N GLY A 12 -10.66 15.43 -3.67
CA GLY A 12 -11.25 16.13 -4.80
C GLY A 12 -10.32 16.16 -6.00
N ILE A 13 -10.89 16.43 -7.16
CA ILE A 13 -10.15 16.56 -8.43
C ILE A 13 -10.67 17.77 -9.22
N GLU A 14 -9.79 18.34 -10.03
CA GLU A 14 -10.17 19.10 -11.23
C GLU A 14 -9.89 18.23 -12.46
N MET A 15 -10.81 18.24 -13.42
CA MET A 15 -10.66 17.50 -14.66
C MET A 15 -11.24 18.25 -15.85
N VAL A 16 -10.76 17.92 -17.04
CA VAL A 16 -11.27 18.38 -18.34
C VAL A 16 -12.01 17.22 -19.02
N THR A 17 -13.25 17.45 -19.44
CA THR A 17 -14.06 16.47 -20.18
C THR A 17 -13.64 16.43 -21.66
N MET A 18 -14.16 15.46 -22.43
CA MET A 18 -13.91 15.36 -23.87
C MET A 18 -14.44 16.56 -24.66
N ASP A 19 -15.48 17.22 -24.14
CA ASP A 19 -16.05 18.45 -24.71
C ASP A 19 -15.24 19.71 -24.32
N GLY A 20 -14.17 19.56 -23.54
CA GLY A 20 -13.31 20.66 -23.08
C GLY A 20 -13.83 21.39 -21.84
N GLU A 21 -14.86 20.88 -21.17
CA GLU A 21 -15.41 21.49 -19.96
C GLU A 21 -14.56 21.16 -18.74
N ILE A 22 -14.38 22.14 -17.84
CA ILE A 22 -13.66 21.95 -16.58
C ILE A 22 -14.66 21.60 -15.48
N LEU A 23 -14.49 20.43 -14.88
CA LEU A 23 -15.28 19.95 -13.74
C LEU A 23 -14.42 19.91 -12.47
N ARG A 24 -15.02 20.32 -11.35
CA ARG A 24 -14.44 20.19 -10.01
C ARG A 24 -15.33 19.29 -9.17
N LEU A 25 -14.76 18.20 -8.68
CA LEU A 25 -15.45 17.18 -7.89
C LEU A 25 -14.80 17.09 -6.51
N GLY A 26 -15.60 16.97 -5.46
CA GLY A 26 -15.10 16.96 -4.08
C GLY A 26 -14.54 18.30 -3.62
N GLY A 27 -13.58 18.27 -2.68
CA GLY A 27 -12.98 19.49 -2.15
C GLY A 27 -12.15 19.27 -0.88
N LYS A 28 -12.01 20.32 -0.08
CA LYS A 28 -11.28 20.27 1.21
C LYS A 28 -12.10 19.66 2.36
N HIS A 29 -13.29 19.14 2.05
CA HIS A 29 -14.19 18.49 3.01
C HIS A 29 -14.16 16.98 2.82
N LEU A 30 -14.68 16.26 3.82
CA LEU A 30 -14.94 14.83 3.69
C LEU A 30 -16.18 14.60 2.81
N ASP A 31 -16.45 13.33 2.54
CA ASP A 31 -17.43 12.86 1.56
C ASP A 31 -18.76 13.64 1.57
N SER A 32 -19.18 14.10 0.39
CA SER A 32 -20.49 14.72 0.20
C SER A 32 -21.48 13.58 0.00
N GLY A 33 -22.33 13.29 1.00
CA GLY A 33 -23.17 12.08 1.15
C GLY A 33 -24.18 11.73 0.04
N HIS A 34 -23.78 11.83 -1.21
CA HIS A 34 -24.47 11.48 -2.45
C HIS A 34 -23.66 10.39 -3.14
N LEU A 35 -23.53 10.43 -4.47
CA LEU A 35 -22.78 9.45 -5.25
C LEU A 35 -21.26 9.62 -5.02
N ASP A 36 -20.55 8.51 -4.89
CA ASP A 36 -19.07 8.48 -4.88
C ASP A 36 -18.51 8.64 -6.29
N VAL A 37 -18.66 9.84 -6.86
CA VAL A 37 -18.15 10.17 -8.20
C VAL A 37 -16.62 10.14 -8.22
N LEU A 38 -15.96 10.49 -7.10
CA LEU A 38 -14.51 10.41 -6.97
C LEU A 38 -14.00 8.97 -7.05
N GLY A 39 -14.73 8.02 -6.47
CA GLY A 39 -14.45 6.59 -6.58
C GLY A 39 -14.55 6.08 -8.01
N VAL A 40 -15.53 6.54 -8.79
CA VAL A 40 -15.66 6.20 -10.22
C VAL A 40 -14.52 6.79 -11.05
N MET A 41 -14.14 8.04 -10.77
CA MET A 41 -13.02 8.70 -11.47
C MET A 41 -11.67 8.06 -11.14
N THR A 42 -11.50 7.59 -9.91
CA THR A 42 -10.24 6.97 -9.44
C THR A 42 -10.09 5.58 -10.04
N GLY A 43 -9.11 5.42 -10.94
CA GLY A 43 -8.90 4.17 -11.69
C GLY A 43 -9.58 4.14 -13.05
N SER A 44 -10.18 5.25 -13.50
CA SER A 44 -10.73 5.37 -14.86
C SER A 44 -9.68 5.37 -15.98
N GLU A 45 -8.39 5.45 -15.62
CA GLU A 45 -7.25 5.47 -16.57
C GLU A 45 -7.38 6.55 -17.67
N GLY A 46 -8.08 7.65 -17.38
CA GLY A 46 -8.29 8.77 -18.31
C GLY A 46 -9.46 8.58 -19.28
N LEU A 47 -10.22 7.48 -19.18
CA LEU A 47 -11.35 7.20 -20.07
C LEU A 47 -12.55 8.13 -19.86
N LEU A 48 -12.65 8.75 -18.67
CA LEU A 48 -13.76 9.64 -18.30
C LEU A 48 -13.39 11.13 -18.36
N GLY A 49 -12.14 11.44 -18.71
CA GLY A 49 -11.60 12.80 -18.81
C GLY A 49 -10.18 12.90 -18.26
N VAL A 50 -9.57 14.07 -18.42
CA VAL A 50 -8.18 14.33 -18.04
C VAL A 50 -8.12 15.07 -16.72
N VAL A 51 -7.57 14.45 -15.69
CA VAL A 51 -7.38 15.07 -14.37
C VAL A 51 -6.23 16.08 -14.41
N THR A 52 -6.48 17.33 -14.03
CA THR A 52 -5.51 18.45 -14.05
C THR A 52 -5.03 18.82 -12.64
N GLU A 53 -5.88 18.68 -11.62
CA GLU A 53 -5.52 18.92 -10.23
C GLU A 53 -6.08 17.82 -9.32
N VAL A 54 -5.37 17.50 -8.23
CA VAL A 54 -5.83 16.54 -7.21
C VAL A 54 -5.65 17.14 -5.82
N THR A 55 -6.73 17.15 -5.04
CA THR A 55 -6.69 17.43 -3.61
C THR A 55 -6.57 16.12 -2.84
N VAL A 56 -5.50 15.96 -2.07
CA VAL A 56 -5.24 14.74 -1.30
C VAL A 56 -5.22 14.98 0.21
N ARG A 57 -5.52 13.93 0.96
CA ARG A 57 -5.36 13.94 2.41
C ARG A 57 -3.88 13.79 2.78
N ILE A 58 -3.34 14.78 3.49
CA ILE A 58 -2.00 14.70 4.07
C ILE A 58 -2.07 14.01 5.44
N LEU A 59 -1.23 12.99 5.61
CA LEU A 59 -1.11 12.26 6.88
C LEU A 59 0.17 12.66 7.62
N ARG A 60 0.12 12.56 8.95
CA ARG A 60 1.28 12.82 9.79
C ARG A 60 2.35 11.75 9.55
N LYS A 61 3.60 12.19 9.33
CA LYS A 61 4.76 11.29 9.24
C LYS A 61 4.87 10.44 10.52
N PRO A 62 5.05 9.11 10.41
CA PRO A 62 5.20 8.26 11.59
C PRO A 62 6.51 8.59 12.33
N ALA A 63 6.49 8.44 13.65
CA ALA A 63 7.68 8.67 14.49
C ALA A 63 8.71 7.55 14.33
N THR A 64 8.26 6.33 13.99
CA THR A 64 9.13 5.17 13.80
C THR A 64 8.67 4.36 12.60
N GLN A 65 9.65 3.96 11.78
CA GLN A 65 9.49 3.01 10.70
C GLN A 65 10.57 1.92 10.83
N ARG A 66 10.18 0.66 10.62
CA ARG A 66 11.06 -0.51 10.60
C ARG A 66 10.68 -1.40 9.43
N ALA A 67 11.68 -1.99 8.80
CA ALA A 67 11.49 -3.00 7.78
C ALA A 67 12.03 -4.35 8.31
N LEU A 68 11.35 -5.43 7.94
CA LEU A 68 11.76 -6.81 8.22
C LEU A 68 11.79 -7.56 6.89
N LEU A 69 12.76 -8.46 6.76
CA LEU A 69 12.90 -9.38 5.64
C LEU A 69 12.96 -10.78 6.25
N VAL A 70 12.07 -11.67 5.82
CA VAL A 70 11.94 -13.03 6.36
C VAL A 70 11.89 -14.01 5.19
N GLY A 71 12.84 -14.94 5.16
CA GLY A 71 12.86 -16.04 4.20
C GLY A 71 12.14 -17.26 4.78
N PHE A 72 11.50 -18.04 3.91
CA PHE A 72 10.77 -19.26 4.25
C PHE A 72 11.21 -20.42 3.36
N ASP A 73 11.16 -21.63 3.90
CA ASP A 73 11.51 -22.86 3.18
C ASP A 73 10.38 -23.31 2.25
N THR A 74 9.15 -22.84 2.48
CA THR A 74 8.00 -23.04 1.58
C THR A 74 7.19 -21.76 1.35
N VAL A 75 6.48 -21.69 0.22
CA VAL A 75 5.55 -20.58 -0.07
C VAL A 75 4.36 -20.58 0.90
N GLN A 76 3.93 -21.76 1.33
CA GLN A 76 2.83 -21.95 2.26
C GLN A 76 3.14 -21.34 3.65
N GLU A 77 4.37 -21.51 4.15
CA GLU A 77 4.80 -20.88 5.41
C GLU A 77 4.80 -19.35 5.31
N GLY A 78 5.25 -18.80 4.19
CA GLY A 78 5.16 -17.35 3.94
C GLY A 78 3.72 -16.84 3.97
N GLY A 79 2.81 -17.55 3.29
CA GLY A 79 1.37 -17.24 3.31
C GLY A 79 0.71 -17.39 4.68
N GLN A 80 1.15 -18.38 5.48
CA GLN A 80 0.69 -18.55 6.85
C GLN A 80 1.17 -17.40 7.74
N ALA A 81 2.44 -16.98 7.62
CA ALA A 81 2.98 -15.85 8.37
C ALA A 81 2.22 -14.54 8.07
N VAL A 82 1.84 -14.30 6.80
CA VAL A 82 0.96 -13.18 6.42
C VAL A 82 -0.37 -13.27 7.18
N SER A 83 -0.99 -14.45 7.19
CA SER A 83 -2.28 -14.67 7.86
C SER A 83 -2.18 -14.43 9.37
N ASP A 84 -1.11 -14.93 10.01
CA ASP A 84 -0.88 -14.80 11.45
C ASP A 84 -0.66 -13.34 11.87
N VAL A 85 0.11 -12.58 11.08
CA VAL A 85 0.33 -11.14 11.34
C VAL A 85 -0.98 -10.37 11.29
N ILE A 86 -1.82 -10.62 10.27
CA ILE A 86 -3.13 -9.98 10.15
C ILE A 86 -4.09 -10.43 11.26
N ALA A 87 -4.11 -11.73 11.59
CA ALA A 87 -4.93 -12.30 12.66
C ALA A 87 -4.56 -11.74 14.05
N ALA A 88 -3.28 -11.43 14.26
CA ALA A 88 -2.80 -10.74 15.46
C ALA A 88 -3.22 -9.24 15.52
N GLY A 89 -3.95 -8.74 14.53
CA GLY A 89 -4.38 -7.35 14.45
C GLY A 89 -3.27 -6.37 14.08
N ILE A 90 -2.11 -6.88 13.62
CA ILE A 90 -1.00 -6.05 13.18
C ILE A 90 -1.29 -5.59 11.76
N ILE A 91 -1.50 -4.29 11.57
CA ILE A 91 -1.71 -3.70 10.25
C ILE A 91 -0.40 -3.05 9.79
N PRO A 92 0.42 -3.74 8.97
CA PRO A 92 1.64 -3.16 8.46
C PRO A 92 1.34 -2.02 7.48
N ALA A 93 2.34 -1.17 7.30
CA ALA A 93 2.34 -0.14 6.27
C ALA A 93 2.58 -0.72 4.87
N GLY A 94 3.34 -1.82 4.78
CA GLY A 94 3.55 -2.59 3.57
C GLY A 94 3.85 -4.05 3.92
N MET A 95 3.39 -4.97 3.09
CA MET A 95 3.60 -6.41 3.25
C MET A 95 3.64 -7.04 1.86
N GLU A 96 4.83 -7.38 1.40
CA GLU A 96 5.07 -7.87 0.05
C GLU A 96 5.72 -9.25 0.12
N MET A 97 5.22 -10.20 -0.67
CA MET A 97 5.75 -11.55 -0.73
C MET A 97 6.26 -11.86 -2.14
N MET A 98 7.43 -12.48 -2.23
CA MET A 98 8.05 -12.94 -3.46
C MET A 98 8.29 -14.44 -3.36
N ASP A 99 8.06 -15.17 -4.45
CA ASP A 99 8.47 -16.57 -4.59
C ASP A 99 9.91 -16.67 -5.11
N ASN A 100 10.49 -17.87 -5.07
CA ASN A 100 11.88 -18.10 -5.45
C ASN A 100 12.27 -17.54 -6.85
N PRO A 101 11.46 -17.70 -7.92
CA PRO A 101 11.77 -17.09 -9.21
C PRO A 101 11.86 -15.56 -9.15
N ALA A 102 10.92 -14.89 -8.47
CA ALA A 102 10.95 -13.43 -8.32
C ALA A 102 12.15 -12.97 -7.48
N ILE A 103 12.51 -13.71 -6.43
CA ILE A 103 13.70 -13.46 -5.60
C ILE A 103 14.95 -13.47 -6.47
N ASN A 104 15.15 -14.55 -7.24
CA ASN A 104 16.34 -14.69 -8.07
C ASN A 104 16.36 -13.67 -9.21
N ALA A 105 15.22 -13.36 -9.84
CA ALA A 105 15.14 -12.32 -10.86
C ALA A 105 15.51 -10.94 -10.31
N ALA A 106 15.03 -10.58 -9.12
CA ALA A 106 15.41 -9.33 -8.46
C ALA A 106 16.91 -9.32 -8.11
N GLU A 107 17.43 -10.43 -7.59
CA GLU A 107 18.83 -10.53 -7.19
C GLU A 107 19.79 -10.49 -8.40
N ASP A 108 19.43 -11.13 -9.52
CA ASP A 108 20.20 -11.09 -10.76
C ASP A 108 20.22 -9.68 -11.39
N PHE A 109 19.16 -8.89 -11.17
CA PHE A 109 19.05 -7.55 -11.75
C PHE A 109 19.69 -6.45 -10.88
N VAL A 110 19.41 -6.42 -9.57
CA VAL A 110 19.86 -5.34 -8.67
C VAL A 110 20.79 -5.77 -7.53
N ASN A 111 21.02 -7.08 -7.33
CA ASN A 111 21.85 -7.62 -6.25
C ASN A 111 21.47 -7.05 -4.86
N ALA A 112 20.21 -7.23 -4.49
CA ALA A 112 19.60 -6.65 -3.29
C ALA A 112 20.04 -7.35 -1.98
N GLY A 113 20.77 -8.48 -2.07
CA GLY A 113 21.18 -9.29 -0.93
C GLY A 113 20.08 -10.24 -0.44
N TYR A 114 19.18 -10.69 -1.32
CA TYR A 114 18.13 -11.63 -0.98
C TYR A 114 18.64 -13.09 -0.88
N PRO A 115 18.08 -13.90 0.03
CA PRO A 115 18.42 -15.32 0.15
C PRO A 115 17.89 -16.10 -1.06
N ARG A 116 18.79 -16.48 -1.98
CA ARG A 116 18.44 -17.11 -3.27
C ARG A 116 17.83 -18.50 -3.13
N GLU A 117 18.13 -19.16 -2.03
CA GLU A 117 17.66 -20.49 -1.66
C GLU A 117 16.26 -20.49 -1.02
N ALA A 118 15.76 -19.34 -0.57
CA ALA A 118 14.45 -19.26 0.07
C ALA A 118 13.33 -19.55 -0.93
N ALA A 119 12.37 -20.39 -0.58
CA ALA A 119 11.22 -20.66 -1.44
C ALA A 119 10.27 -19.45 -1.51
N ALA A 120 10.20 -18.66 -0.43
CA ALA A 120 9.51 -17.39 -0.38
C ALA A 120 10.23 -16.37 0.50
N LEU A 121 10.00 -15.09 0.21
CA LEU A 121 10.55 -13.95 0.93
C LEU A 121 9.41 -12.99 1.26
N LEU A 122 9.27 -12.63 2.54
CA LEU A 122 8.30 -11.65 3.01
C LEU A 122 9.02 -10.38 3.47
N LEU A 123 8.66 -9.26 2.87
CA LEU A 123 9.08 -7.92 3.25
C LEU A 123 7.95 -7.24 4.02
N LEU A 124 8.18 -6.91 5.30
CA LEU A 124 7.21 -6.18 6.12
C LEU A 124 7.72 -4.80 6.49
N SER A 125 6.91 -3.77 6.24
CA SER A 125 7.15 -2.41 6.69
C SER A 125 6.17 -2.06 7.82
N LEU A 126 6.72 -1.73 8.97
CA LEU A 126 5.98 -1.42 10.19
C LEU A 126 6.17 0.06 10.53
N MET A 127 5.05 0.74 10.77
CA MET A 127 5.05 2.17 11.13
C MET A 127 4.23 2.39 12.40
N ALA A 128 4.80 3.07 13.38
CA ALA A 128 4.15 3.36 14.66
C ALA A 128 4.35 4.81 15.10
N GLN A 129 3.38 5.34 15.86
CA GLN A 129 3.49 6.64 16.52
C GLN A 129 4.16 6.55 17.90
N ARG A 130 4.25 5.35 18.49
CA ARG A 130 4.98 5.04 19.74
C ARG A 130 5.75 3.73 19.59
N LEU A 131 6.92 3.61 20.24
CA LEU A 131 7.90 2.52 20.15
C LEU A 131 7.44 1.17 20.76
N LYS A 132 6.14 0.82 20.70
CA LYS A 132 5.60 -0.41 21.33
C LYS A 132 5.56 -1.64 20.43
N LEU A 133 5.87 -1.52 19.14
CA LEU A 133 5.65 -2.60 18.18
C LEU A 133 6.70 -3.75 18.25
N MET A 134 7.88 -3.51 18.83
CA MET A 134 8.98 -4.48 18.82
C MET A 134 8.78 -5.70 19.74
N CYS A 135 7.89 -5.64 20.73
CA CYS A 135 7.70 -6.76 21.65
C CYS A 135 6.87 -7.92 21.07
N SER A 136 6.05 -7.69 20.06
CA SER A 136 5.08 -8.70 19.60
C SER A 136 5.61 -9.67 18.53
N LEU A 137 6.70 -9.33 17.85
CA LEU A 137 7.26 -10.12 16.74
C LEU A 137 8.47 -10.99 17.12
N LYS A 138 8.91 -10.94 18.38
CA LYS A 138 10.02 -11.79 18.88
C LYS A 138 9.57 -13.21 19.28
N GLY A 139 8.27 -13.51 19.18
CA GLY A 139 7.69 -14.81 19.52
C GLY A 139 6.84 -15.42 18.41
N LEU A 140 6.92 -14.88 17.20
CA LEU A 140 6.45 -15.50 15.96
C LEU A 140 7.65 -16.08 15.22
#